data_AF-B0F9M2-F1
#
_entry.id   AF-B0F9M2-F1
#
_cell.length_a   1.000
_cell.length_b   1.000
_cell.length_c   1.000
_cell.angle_alpha   90.00
_cell.angle_beta   90.00
_cell.angle_gamma   90.00
#
_symmetry.space_group_name_H-M   'P 1'
#
loop_
_entity.id
_entity.type
_entity.pdbx_description
1 polymer ?
#
loop_
_entity_poly.entity_id
_entity_poly.type
_entity_poly.pdbx_seq_one_letter_code
_entity_poly.pdbx_strand_id
1 'polypeptide(L)'
;MQQDNIEGIEEQFNGLNINGQTGVVYDLEQLKHKSVRQHVECPARLQSIFNHLTTQGLLKSPLVHIVDKLKPAEKSIVKYAHDDNYIEFIEGMWPEKTKKKEIYMLDTYFNQSSKDAAYLGVGGVIESVDRIISKQWKNAFCIIRPPGHHSGESKVCTGFCFFNNVAIAAKYLQKNHGVKKVLIFDWDIHHGDGTQHIFQDDPNVLFVSMHRHDDGSFYPQSGSVTNNGSGEGKGFKINIPWDIGYSQNALTAGTDEYIYAFERIAFPIIQEFQPEFILISAGFDSAEGDPLGQCKLTYEGYAVVKQNILTKSQLQLKIKNIRLQMNLLIIFDQKINGYNQWQKYISSIRGRIQLRKYQLGCRVCSQNTNRRSFSFGKGIKKMQHLGIKGSHLAKYCRIQCSQVMLIGIWLILENVRRVWKLV
;
A
#
# COMPACT_ATOMS: atom_id res chain seq x y z
N MET A 1 -22.73 27.14 16.01
CA MET A 1 -23.00 27.11 14.56
C MET A 1 -21.63 27.09 13.89
N GLN A 2 -21.16 26.06 13.20
CA GLN A 2 -21.82 24.93 12.58
C GLN A 2 -21.42 23.61 13.23
N GLN A 3 -22.42 22.79 13.50
CA GLN A 3 -22.31 21.40 13.93
C GLN A 3 -22.96 20.60 12.80
N ASP A 4 -22.46 20.79 11.57
CA ASP A 4 -23.09 20.24 10.36
C ASP A 4 -22.03 19.45 9.56
N ASN A 5 -22.44 18.23 9.17
CA ASN A 5 -21.80 17.29 8.23
C ASN A 5 -20.72 16.30 8.72
N ILE A 6 -20.77 15.81 9.96
CA ILE A 6 -20.09 14.54 10.28
C ILE A 6 -20.87 13.34 9.73
N GLU A 7 -22.21 13.39 9.69
CA GLU A 7 -23.05 12.26 9.26
C GLU A 7 -22.93 11.92 7.75
N GLY A 8 -22.72 12.91 6.88
CA GLY A 8 -22.53 12.67 5.44
C GLY A 8 -21.15 12.08 5.09
N ILE A 9 -20.17 12.23 5.98
CA ILE A 9 -18.85 11.63 5.86
C ILE A 9 -18.99 10.13 6.13
N GLU A 10 -19.64 9.73 7.24
CA GLU A 10 -19.79 8.32 7.66
C GLU A 10 -20.41 7.38 6.60
N GLU A 11 -21.39 7.84 5.80
CA GLU A 11 -21.99 7.01 4.74
C GLU A 11 -21.00 6.63 3.62
N GLN A 12 -19.97 7.46 3.35
CA GLN A 12 -18.91 7.12 2.39
C GLN A 12 -17.91 6.08 2.92
N PHE A 13 -17.90 5.78 4.23
CA PHE A 13 -16.97 4.81 4.86
C PHE A 13 -17.55 3.40 5.03
N ASN A 14 -18.87 3.22 4.88
CA ASN A 14 -19.58 1.96 5.16
C ASN A 14 -19.25 0.78 4.19
N GLY A 15 -18.45 1.00 3.14
CA GLY A 15 -18.06 -0.02 2.16
C GLY A 15 -16.68 -0.67 2.38
N LEU A 16 -15.90 -0.20 3.36
CA LEU A 16 -14.59 -0.76 3.69
C LEU A 16 -14.75 -1.72 4.87
N ASN A 17 -14.56 -3.02 4.66
CA ASN A 17 -14.50 -3.99 5.75
C ASN A 17 -13.17 -3.75 6.52
N ILE A 18 -13.21 -2.92 7.57
CA ILE A 18 -12.03 -2.42 8.31
C ILE A 18 -11.67 -3.35 9.48
N ASN A 19 -11.16 -4.55 9.21
CA ASN A 19 -10.56 -5.34 10.29
C ASN A 19 -9.14 -4.82 10.60
N GLY A 20 -8.91 -4.32 11.82
CA GLY A 20 -7.59 -3.91 12.34
C GLY A 20 -7.53 -2.49 12.89
N GLN A 21 -6.69 -2.26 13.90
CA GLN A 21 -6.48 -0.94 14.53
C GLN A 21 -5.55 -0.05 13.68
N THR A 22 -5.72 1.26 13.80
CA THR A 22 -4.75 2.27 13.35
C THR A 22 -3.66 2.41 14.41
N GLY A 23 -2.40 2.23 14.02
CA GLY A 23 -1.26 2.51 14.88
C GLY A 23 -1.01 4.01 14.99
N VAL A 24 -0.71 4.50 16.19
CA VAL A 24 -0.17 5.84 16.40
C VAL A 24 1.13 5.70 17.16
N VAL A 25 2.23 6.16 16.57
CA VAL A 25 3.55 6.12 17.21
C VAL A 25 4.02 7.54 17.53
N TYR A 26 4.52 7.75 18.73
CA TYR A 26 5.16 8.99 19.17
C TYR A 26 6.09 8.70 20.35
N ASP A 27 7.04 9.58 20.61
CA ASP A 27 7.84 9.53 21.85
C ASP A 27 8.10 10.94 22.38
N LEU A 28 7.78 11.18 23.65
CA LEU A 28 8.00 12.49 24.27
C LEU A 28 9.49 12.82 24.44
N GLU A 29 10.38 11.82 24.39
CA GLU A 29 11.83 12.06 24.37
C GLU A 29 12.27 12.89 23.16
N GLN A 30 11.54 12.79 22.03
CA GLN A 30 11.79 13.61 20.85
C GLN A 30 11.56 15.11 21.12
N LEU A 31 10.83 15.51 22.17
CA LEU A 31 10.63 16.92 22.54
C LEU A 31 11.91 17.58 23.08
N LYS A 32 12.91 16.79 23.49
CA LYS A 32 14.20 17.31 23.99
C LYS A 32 15.09 17.84 22.87
N HIS A 33 14.88 17.42 21.63
CA HIS A 33 15.49 18.04 20.45
C HIS A 33 14.87 19.44 20.24
N LYS A 34 15.48 20.47 20.80
CA LYS A 34 14.95 21.82 20.86
C LYS A 34 16.07 22.83 20.66
N SER A 35 15.84 23.77 19.75
CA SER A 35 16.70 24.93 19.55
C SER A 35 16.62 25.88 20.74
N VAL A 36 17.73 26.53 21.10
CA VAL A 36 17.70 27.64 22.07
C VAL A 36 17.22 28.95 21.43
N ARG A 37 17.15 29.00 20.09
CA ARG A 37 16.60 30.11 19.32
C ARG A 37 15.15 29.82 18.92
N GLN A 38 14.44 30.85 18.49
CA GLN A 38 13.16 30.64 17.80
C GLN A 38 13.44 29.97 16.47
N HIS A 39 12.81 28.82 16.24
CA HIS A 39 12.95 28.01 15.04
C HIS A 39 11.59 27.41 14.68
N VAL A 40 11.27 27.37 13.39
CA VAL A 40 9.98 26.88 12.88
C VAL A 40 9.81 25.38 13.15
N GLU A 41 10.86 24.59 12.92
CA GLU A 41 10.95 23.23 13.42
C GLU A 41 11.21 23.26 14.93
N CYS A 42 10.21 22.90 15.73
CA CYS A 42 10.28 22.95 17.19
C CYS A 42 9.43 21.86 17.87
N PRO A 43 9.68 21.56 19.15
CA PRO A 43 8.93 20.54 19.90
C PRO A 43 7.41 20.77 19.96
N ALA A 44 6.96 22.02 19.87
CA ALA A 44 5.54 22.37 19.93
C ALA A 44 4.75 21.72 18.79
N ARG A 45 5.38 21.40 17.65
CA ARG A 45 4.74 20.70 16.51
C ARG A 45 4.21 19.32 16.92
N LEU A 46 5.07 18.48 17.50
CA LEU A 46 4.69 17.14 17.99
C LEU A 46 3.70 17.26 19.15
N GLN A 47 3.98 18.13 20.12
CA GLN A 47 3.14 18.29 21.31
C GLN A 47 1.72 18.76 20.96
N SER A 48 1.58 19.67 20.00
CA SER A 48 0.28 20.22 19.59
C SER A 48 -0.57 19.14 18.89
N ILE A 49 0.02 18.35 17.99
CA ILE A 49 -0.67 17.23 17.35
C ILE A 49 -1.15 16.23 18.40
N PHE A 50 -0.26 15.78 19.29
CA PHE A 50 -0.60 14.80 20.33
C PHE A 50 -1.71 15.31 21.25
N ASN A 51 -1.61 16.56 21.71
CA ASN A 51 -2.63 17.18 22.56
C ASN A 51 -3.96 17.29 21.83
N HIS A 52 -3.95 17.74 20.58
CA HIS A 52 -5.18 17.88 19.79
C HIS A 52 -5.87 16.53 19.60
N LEU A 53 -5.15 15.48 19.17
CA LEU A 53 -5.72 14.15 19.00
C LEU A 53 -6.24 13.55 20.33
N THR A 54 -5.58 13.87 21.45
CA THR A 54 -6.02 13.46 22.79
C THR A 54 -7.32 14.16 23.18
N THR A 55 -7.38 15.49 23.00
CA THR A 55 -8.55 16.32 23.35
C THR A 55 -9.77 15.97 22.49
N GLN A 56 -9.57 15.66 21.21
CA GLN A 56 -10.64 15.17 20.32
C GLN A 56 -11.07 13.72 20.64
N GLY A 57 -10.42 13.05 21.59
CA GLY A 57 -10.75 11.68 21.98
C GLY A 57 -10.32 10.60 20.98
N LEU A 58 -9.65 10.97 19.88
CA LEU A 58 -9.22 10.03 18.83
C LEU A 58 -8.24 8.98 19.38
N LEU A 59 -7.33 9.40 20.26
CA LEU A 59 -6.37 8.49 20.91
C LEU A 59 -7.01 7.54 21.93
N LYS A 60 -8.26 7.80 22.37
CA LYS A 60 -9.02 6.92 23.26
C LYS A 60 -9.91 5.94 22.51
N SER A 61 -10.01 6.07 21.18
CA SER A 61 -10.81 5.18 20.35
C SER A 61 -10.29 3.73 20.46
N PRO A 62 -11.16 2.73 20.60
CA PRO A 62 -10.75 1.32 20.58
C PRO A 62 -10.16 0.90 19.22
N LEU A 63 -10.37 1.71 18.17
CA LEU A 63 -9.80 1.51 16.84
C LEU A 63 -8.35 2.00 16.74
N VAL A 64 -7.80 2.62 17.78
CA VAL A 64 -6.43 3.14 17.81
C VAL A 64 -5.58 2.34 18.80
N HIS A 65 -4.37 2.00 18.38
CA HIS A 65 -3.34 1.41 19.24
C HIS A 65 -2.12 2.33 19.25
N ILE A 66 -1.76 2.77 20.44
CA ILE A 66 -0.67 3.71 20.67
C ILE A 66 0.61 2.96 21.05
N VAL A 67 1.74 3.40 20.49
CA VAL A 67 3.08 3.11 21.01
C VAL A 67 3.72 4.45 21.36
N ASP A 68 3.94 4.67 22.66
CA ASP A 68 4.42 5.93 23.24
C ASP A 68 5.87 5.84 23.79
N LYS A 69 6.51 4.68 23.59
CA LYS A 69 7.91 4.41 23.94
C LYS A 69 8.56 3.70 22.78
N LEU A 70 9.22 4.47 21.93
CA LEU A 70 9.81 3.97 20.72
C LEU A 70 11.18 3.35 21.02
N LYS A 71 11.55 2.35 20.23
CA LYS A 71 12.91 1.83 20.23
C LYS A 71 13.72 2.61 19.20
N PRO A 72 14.92 3.11 19.54
CA PRO A 72 15.78 3.73 18.53
C PRO A 72 16.15 2.70 17.46
N ALA A 73 16.19 3.14 16.21
CA ALA A 73 16.65 2.29 15.12
C ALA A 73 18.12 1.89 15.30
N GLU A 74 18.47 0.68 14.85
CA GLU A 74 19.86 0.31 14.73
C GLU A 74 20.53 1.11 13.59
N LYS A 75 21.81 1.46 13.77
CA LYS A 75 22.62 2.12 12.72
C LYS A 75 22.62 1.33 11.40
N SER A 76 22.57 0.00 11.47
CA SER A 76 22.47 -0.91 10.33
C SER A 76 21.24 -0.65 9.45
N ILE A 77 20.13 -0.22 10.05
CA ILE A 77 18.89 0.14 9.36
C ILE A 77 19.01 1.52 8.72
N VAL A 78 19.63 2.48 9.40
CA VAL A 78 19.89 3.82 8.84
C VAL A 78 20.76 3.74 7.57
N LYS A 79 21.73 2.80 7.54
CA LYS A 79 22.58 2.49 6.38
C LYS A 79 21.82 2.04 5.13
N TYR A 80 20.51 1.79 5.22
CA TYR A 80 19.74 1.41 4.04
C TYR A 80 19.52 2.56 3.07
N ALA A 81 19.53 3.80 3.55
CA ALA A 81 19.32 5.00 2.75
C ALA A 81 20.49 5.99 2.82
N HIS A 82 21.41 5.81 3.75
CA HIS A 82 22.56 6.71 3.97
C HIS A 82 23.86 5.92 3.92
N ASP A 83 24.86 6.44 3.21
CA ASP A 83 26.18 5.83 3.16
C ASP A 83 26.96 6.04 4.47
N ASP A 84 28.04 5.26 4.65
CA ASP A 84 28.84 5.32 5.87
C ASP A 84 29.49 6.69 6.10
N ASN A 85 29.90 7.37 5.02
CA ASN A 85 30.51 8.70 5.11
C ASN A 85 29.52 9.74 5.65
N TYR A 86 28.26 9.71 5.18
CA TYR A 86 27.22 10.59 5.67
C TYR A 86 26.91 10.31 7.14
N ILE A 87 26.75 9.04 7.53
CA ILE A 87 26.45 8.71 8.92
C ILE A 87 27.62 9.09 9.84
N GLU A 88 28.87 8.88 9.43
CA GLU A 88 30.05 9.32 10.18
C GLU A 88 30.13 10.85 10.30
N PHE A 89 29.82 11.58 9.23
CA PHE A 89 29.73 13.05 9.28
C PHE A 89 28.69 13.50 10.32
N ILE A 90 27.49 12.93 10.28
CA ILE A 90 26.42 13.23 11.22
C ILE A 90 26.80 12.85 12.65
N GLU A 91 27.45 11.70 12.85
CA GLU A 91 27.93 11.27 14.16
C GLU A 91 29.00 12.20 14.73
N GLY A 92 29.85 12.78 13.88
CA GLY A 92 30.81 13.82 14.27
C GLY A 92 30.17 15.16 14.64
N MET A 93 28.95 15.42 14.17
CA MET A 93 28.20 16.66 14.45
C MET A 93 27.39 16.60 15.74
N TRP A 94 27.16 15.41 16.31
CA TRP A 94 26.47 15.29 17.59
C TRP A 94 27.23 16.02 18.69
N PRO A 95 26.60 16.94 19.44
CA PRO A 95 27.32 17.77 20.39
C PRO A 95 27.70 17.05 21.70
N GLU A 96 27.85 15.72 21.70
CA GLU A 96 28.10 14.89 22.89
C GLU A 96 29.33 15.34 23.69
N LYS A 97 30.36 15.85 23.00
CA LYS A 97 31.65 16.25 23.61
C LYS A 97 31.85 17.76 23.72
N THR A 98 30.86 18.57 23.34
CA THR A 98 30.98 20.04 23.38
C THR A 98 30.19 20.67 24.52
N LYS A 99 30.69 21.81 25.01
CA LYS A 99 29.97 22.67 25.97
C LYS A 99 28.94 23.58 25.30
N LYS A 100 28.90 23.63 23.97
CA LYS A 100 27.91 24.43 23.22
C LYS A 100 26.51 23.85 23.46
N LYS A 101 25.53 24.72 23.69
CA LYS A 101 24.12 24.32 23.87
C LYS A 101 23.51 23.77 22.57
N GLU A 102 23.94 24.31 21.43
CA GLU A 102 23.56 23.85 20.11
C GLU A 102 24.65 24.14 19.07
N ILE A 103 24.60 23.44 17.94
CA ILE A 103 25.39 23.67 16.73
C ILE A 103 24.40 23.84 15.56
N TYR A 104 24.73 24.64 14.55
CA TYR A 104 23.96 24.69 13.30
C TYR A 104 24.79 24.19 12.14
N MET A 105 24.14 23.39 11.30
CA MET A 105 24.57 23.15 9.92
C MET A 105 23.50 23.77 9.03
N LEU A 106 23.84 24.88 8.37
CA LEU A 106 22.88 25.65 7.58
C LEU A 106 21.63 26.01 8.41
N ASP A 107 20.48 25.45 8.04
CA ASP A 107 19.17 25.61 8.67
C ASP A 107 18.88 24.58 9.77
N THR A 108 19.74 23.58 9.95
CA THR A 108 19.49 22.42 10.81
C THR A 108 20.28 22.54 12.11
N TYR A 109 19.58 22.58 13.24
CA TYR A 109 20.19 22.70 14.56
C TYR A 109 20.42 21.33 15.22
N PHE A 110 21.52 21.21 15.95
CA PHE A 110 21.96 20.03 16.67
C PHE A 110 22.06 20.38 18.15
N ASN A 111 21.51 19.54 19.02
CA ASN A 111 21.62 19.61 20.47
C ASN A 111 21.88 18.22 21.06
N GLN A 112 22.07 18.13 22.39
CA GLN A 112 22.42 16.87 23.07
C GLN A 112 21.42 15.73 22.87
N SER A 113 20.16 16.03 22.54
CA SER A 113 19.09 15.05 22.36
C SER A 113 18.74 14.79 20.89
N SER A 114 19.46 15.42 19.95
CA SER A 114 19.12 15.33 18.52
C SER A 114 19.40 13.95 17.95
N LYS A 115 20.49 13.31 18.40
CA LYS A 115 20.82 11.92 18.05
C LYS A 115 19.69 10.98 18.44
N ASP A 116 19.31 10.99 19.72
CA ASP A 116 18.26 10.11 20.23
C ASP A 116 16.94 10.37 19.51
N ALA A 117 16.56 11.63 19.32
CA ALA A 117 15.33 11.99 18.61
C ALA A 117 15.32 11.49 17.16
N ALA A 118 16.45 11.60 16.44
CA ALA A 118 16.59 11.13 15.06
C ALA A 118 16.47 9.60 14.97
N TYR A 119 17.17 8.86 15.83
CA TYR A 119 17.10 7.39 15.84
C TYR A 119 15.74 6.87 16.33
N LEU A 120 15.08 7.54 17.29
CA LEU A 120 13.71 7.22 17.71
C LEU A 120 12.71 7.46 16.58
N GLY A 121 12.87 8.53 15.81
CA GLY A 121 12.04 8.83 14.63
C GLY A 121 12.08 7.69 13.61
N VAL A 122 13.28 7.26 13.22
CA VAL A 122 13.45 6.12 12.30
C VAL A 122 12.86 4.84 12.91
N GLY A 123 13.13 4.58 14.18
CA GLY A 123 12.68 3.38 14.88
C GLY A 123 11.16 3.26 14.95
N GLY A 124 10.44 4.35 15.20
CA GLY A 124 8.98 4.38 15.20
C GLY A 124 8.37 4.07 13.83
N VAL A 125 8.99 4.52 12.73
CA VAL A 125 8.54 4.19 11.37
C VAL A 125 8.78 2.70 11.08
N ILE A 126 9.92 2.15 11.47
CA ILE A 126 10.24 0.73 11.29
C ILE A 126 9.28 -0.16 12.08
N GLU A 127 9.01 0.17 13.34
CA GLU A 127 8.02 -0.54 14.15
C GLU A 127 6.62 -0.48 13.52
N SER A 128 6.25 0.67 12.95
CA SER A 128 4.98 0.82 12.23
C SER A 128 4.91 -0.09 11.00
N VAL A 129 5.99 -0.16 10.20
CA VAL A 129 6.09 -1.07 9.06
C VAL A 129 5.93 -2.52 9.49
N ASP A 130 6.67 -2.97 10.49
CA ASP A 130 6.62 -4.36 10.97
C ASP A 130 5.22 -4.74 11.45
N ARG A 131 4.54 -3.85 12.18
CA ARG A 131 3.18 -4.07 12.69
C ARG A 131 2.13 -4.08 11.56
N ILE A 132 2.32 -3.31 10.50
CA ILE A 132 1.44 -3.34 9.33
C ILE A 132 1.67 -4.63 8.52
N ILE A 133 2.92 -5.01 8.24
CA ILE A 133 3.25 -6.23 7.49
C ILE A 133 2.76 -7.48 8.22
N SER A 134 2.93 -7.53 9.55
CA SER A 134 2.42 -8.61 10.40
C SER A 134 0.91 -8.58 10.64
N LYS A 135 0.19 -7.61 10.04
CA LYS A 135 -1.27 -7.43 10.15
C LYS A 135 -1.77 -7.14 11.57
N GLN A 136 -0.89 -6.70 12.46
CA GLN A 136 -1.29 -6.18 13.77
C GLN A 136 -2.00 -4.83 13.63
N TRP A 137 -1.54 -4.01 12.70
CA TRP A 137 -2.13 -2.73 12.34
C TRP A 137 -2.61 -2.72 10.90
N LYS A 138 -3.69 -1.98 10.64
CA LYS A 138 -4.18 -1.74 9.28
C LYS A 138 -3.36 -0.66 8.57
N ASN A 139 -3.02 0.39 9.30
CA ASN A 139 -2.21 1.52 8.88
C ASN A 139 -1.62 2.19 10.14
N ALA A 140 -0.74 3.16 9.96
CA ALA A 140 -0.15 3.89 11.06
C ALA A 140 0.02 5.37 10.74
N PHE A 141 0.00 6.20 11.78
CA PHE A 141 0.39 7.61 11.74
C PHE A 141 1.57 7.83 12.70
N CYS A 142 2.69 8.29 12.16
CA CYS A 142 3.94 8.48 12.89
C CYS A 142 4.10 9.95 13.28
N ILE A 143 3.87 10.29 14.54
CA ILE A 143 4.05 11.64 15.08
C ILE A 143 5.49 11.75 15.56
N ILE A 144 6.41 11.94 14.61
CA ILE A 144 7.85 11.92 14.86
C ILE A 144 8.51 13.24 14.51
N ARG A 145 9.68 13.47 15.11
CA ARG A 145 10.61 14.55 14.73
C ARG A 145 12.03 14.17 15.15
N PRO A 146 13.07 14.61 14.45
CA PRO A 146 13.10 15.54 13.30
C PRO A 146 12.52 14.96 11.98
N PRO A 147 12.20 15.80 10.97
CA PRO A 147 11.76 15.35 9.65
C PRO A 147 12.88 14.62 8.89
N GLY A 148 12.60 14.13 7.67
CA GLY A 148 13.57 13.31 6.94
C GLY A 148 13.68 13.49 5.43
N HIS A 149 12.66 13.99 4.72
CA HIS A 149 12.59 13.86 3.25
C HIS A 149 13.66 14.63 2.46
N HIS A 150 14.34 15.61 3.08
CA HIS A 150 15.47 16.35 2.50
C HIS A 150 16.83 15.63 2.66
N SER A 151 16.91 14.63 3.54
CA SER A 151 18.16 13.91 3.78
C SER A 151 18.40 12.90 2.67
N GLY A 152 19.51 13.01 1.94
CA GLY A 152 19.93 12.04 0.92
C GLY A 152 20.74 12.63 -0.24
N GLU A 153 20.30 13.76 -0.80
CA GLU A 153 20.98 14.41 -1.94
C GLU A 153 22.25 15.13 -1.48
N SER A 154 22.12 15.97 -0.45
CA SER A 154 23.24 16.66 0.18
C SER A 154 24.08 15.70 1.02
N LYS A 155 25.41 15.91 1.01
CA LYS A 155 26.33 15.21 1.92
C LYS A 155 26.37 15.81 3.33
N VAL A 156 25.54 16.82 3.60
CA VAL A 156 25.35 17.44 4.92
C VAL A 156 23.87 17.58 5.25
N CYS A 157 23.52 17.83 6.52
CA CYS A 157 22.14 18.12 6.92
C CYS A 157 21.60 19.40 6.27
N THR A 158 20.38 19.32 5.76
CA THR A 158 19.58 20.41 5.19
C THR A 158 18.11 20.19 5.51
N GLY A 159 17.30 21.26 5.46
CA GLY A 159 15.85 21.16 5.57
C GLY A 159 15.39 20.54 6.90
N PHE A 160 16.14 20.79 7.97
CA PHE A 160 15.89 20.25 9.30
C PHE A 160 16.04 18.71 9.42
N CYS A 161 16.50 18.03 8.37
CA CYS A 161 16.50 16.57 8.25
C CYS A 161 17.88 15.98 8.56
N PHE A 162 17.92 14.96 9.43
CA PHE A 162 19.16 14.18 9.68
C PHE A 162 19.17 12.86 8.95
N PHE A 163 18.08 12.09 9.05
CA PHE A 163 17.92 10.81 8.38
C PHE A 163 16.59 10.77 7.67
N ASN A 164 16.59 10.21 6.46
CA ASN A 164 15.37 10.04 5.68
C ASN A 164 14.51 8.88 6.19
N ASN A 165 13.62 9.18 7.14
CA ASN A 165 12.73 8.21 7.79
C ASN A 165 11.95 7.35 6.76
N VAL A 166 11.38 7.98 5.74
CA VAL A 166 10.53 7.32 4.74
C VAL A 166 11.34 6.51 3.74
N ALA A 167 12.48 7.02 3.28
CA ALA A 167 13.36 6.26 2.40
C ALA A 167 13.99 5.04 3.08
N ILE A 168 14.37 5.18 4.36
CA ILE A 168 14.83 4.04 5.18
C ILE A 168 13.73 2.98 5.26
N ALA A 169 12.48 3.39 5.54
CA ALA A 169 11.35 2.47 5.60
C ALA A 169 11.08 1.75 4.26
N ALA A 170 11.15 2.46 3.14
CA ALA A 170 11.00 1.87 1.80
C ALA A 170 12.10 0.84 1.48
N LYS A 171 13.37 1.17 1.76
CA LYS A 171 14.47 0.23 1.58
C LYS A 171 14.38 -0.96 2.56
N TYR A 172 13.89 -0.74 3.78
CA TYR A 172 13.63 -1.81 4.76
C TYR A 172 12.52 -2.75 4.29
N LEU A 173 11.41 -2.22 3.75
CA LEU A 173 10.35 -3.02 3.12
C LEU A 173 10.89 -3.90 1.98
N GLN A 174 11.74 -3.35 1.11
CA GLN A 174 12.36 -4.11 0.02
C GLN A 174 13.30 -5.21 0.54
N LYS A 175 14.21 -4.87 1.46
CA LYS A 175 15.28 -5.77 1.92
C LYS A 175 14.80 -6.83 2.91
N ASN A 176 13.92 -6.47 3.84
CA ASN A 176 13.54 -7.33 4.97
C ASN A 176 12.20 -8.02 4.77
N HIS A 177 11.29 -7.40 4.02
CA HIS A 177 9.93 -7.90 3.80
C HIS A 177 9.66 -8.32 2.35
N GLY A 178 10.62 -8.14 1.44
CA GLY A 178 10.51 -8.56 0.04
C GLY A 178 9.44 -7.80 -0.74
N VAL A 179 9.02 -6.63 -0.26
CA VAL A 179 8.04 -5.78 -0.94
C VAL A 179 8.69 -5.21 -2.20
N LYS A 180 8.09 -5.52 -3.36
CA LYS A 180 8.68 -5.22 -4.66
C LYS A 180 8.32 -3.85 -5.18
N LYS A 181 7.17 -3.30 -4.80
CA LYS A 181 6.71 -2.01 -5.31
C LYS A 181 6.21 -1.13 -4.19
N VAL A 182 6.93 -0.05 -3.91
CA VAL A 182 6.59 0.91 -2.86
C VAL A 182 6.17 2.22 -3.51
N LEU A 183 5.01 2.74 -3.14
CA LEU A 183 4.64 4.12 -3.41
C LEU A 183 5.11 4.97 -2.24
N ILE A 184 5.87 6.03 -2.52
CA ILE A 184 6.09 7.14 -1.61
C ILE A 184 5.33 8.34 -2.16
N PHE A 185 4.29 8.77 -1.45
CA PHE A 185 3.52 9.96 -1.80
C PHE A 185 3.90 11.09 -0.84
N ASP A 186 4.47 12.17 -1.38
CA ASP A 186 4.95 13.33 -0.63
C ASP A 186 4.06 14.53 -0.92
N TRP A 187 3.36 15.02 0.10
CA TRP A 187 2.50 16.21 0.01
C TRP A 187 3.01 17.37 0.87
N ASP A 188 4.21 17.22 1.47
CA ASP A 188 4.93 18.33 2.08
C ASP A 188 5.10 19.43 1.02
N ILE A 189 5.01 20.69 1.43
CA ILE A 189 5.06 21.79 0.46
C ILE A 189 6.42 21.92 -0.19
N HIS A 190 7.47 21.38 0.42
CA HIS A 190 8.82 21.34 -0.13
C HIS A 190 9.05 20.03 -0.87
N HIS A 191 9.80 20.10 -1.98
CA HIS A 191 10.21 18.89 -2.68
C HIS A 191 11.08 18.01 -1.78
N GLY A 192 10.73 16.73 -1.64
CA GLY A 192 11.51 15.71 -0.93
C GLY A 192 12.74 15.26 -1.73
N ASP A 193 13.66 16.18 -1.97
CA ASP A 193 14.88 16.04 -2.78
C ASP A 193 15.76 14.86 -2.35
N GLY A 194 15.96 14.69 -1.03
CA GLY A 194 16.68 13.55 -0.49
C GLY A 194 16.01 12.22 -0.83
N THR A 195 14.68 12.16 -0.71
CA THR A 195 13.90 10.95 -1.04
C THR A 195 13.99 10.63 -2.52
N GLN A 196 13.83 11.64 -3.39
CA GLN A 196 13.96 11.45 -4.83
C GLN A 196 15.36 10.94 -5.19
N HIS A 197 16.41 11.57 -4.65
CA HIS A 197 17.81 11.19 -4.90
C HIS A 197 18.09 9.74 -4.53
N ILE A 198 17.69 9.30 -3.34
CA ILE A 198 17.91 7.93 -2.83
C ILE A 198 17.31 6.86 -3.76
N PHE A 199 16.23 7.18 -4.47
CA PHE A 199 15.56 6.26 -5.37
C PHE A 199 15.73 6.61 -6.85
N GLN A 200 16.59 7.57 -7.22
CA GLN A 200 16.63 8.19 -8.55
C GLN A 200 16.71 7.17 -9.69
N ASP A 201 17.39 6.05 -9.47
CA ASP A 201 17.58 4.94 -10.41
C ASP A 201 16.71 3.69 -10.13
N ASP A 202 15.88 3.70 -9.08
CA ASP A 202 15.09 2.57 -8.61
C ASP A 202 13.67 2.57 -9.23
N PRO A 203 13.35 1.64 -10.17
CA PRO A 203 12.01 1.52 -10.77
C PRO A 203 10.99 0.85 -9.84
N ASN A 204 11.44 0.28 -8.73
CA ASN A 204 10.58 -0.40 -7.77
C ASN A 204 10.01 0.55 -6.70
N VAL A 205 10.39 1.83 -6.77
CA VAL A 205 9.85 2.89 -5.91
C VAL A 205 9.29 4.02 -6.76
N LEU A 206 7.97 4.13 -6.78
CA LEU A 206 7.28 5.29 -7.34
C LEU A 206 7.29 6.40 -6.30
N PHE A 207 7.98 7.50 -6.60
CA PHE A 207 7.94 8.72 -5.80
C PHE A 207 7.02 9.72 -6.51
N VAL A 208 6.03 10.25 -5.78
CA VAL A 208 5.15 11.32 -6.26
C VAL A 208 5.24 12.46 -5.28
N SER A 209 5.60 13.66 -5.73
CA SER A 209 5.69 14.85 -4.89
C SER A 209 4.86 15.99 -5.46
N MET A 210 4.02 16.60 -4.60
CA MET A 210 3.25 17.82 -4.88
C MET A 210 3.78 18.94 -4.00
N HIS A 211 4.54 19.86 -4.59
CA HIS A 211 5.33 20.84 -3.84
C HIS A 211 5.33 22.19 -4.55
N ARG A 212 5.55 23.26 -3.80
CA ARG A 212 5.82 24.58 -4.36
C ARG A 212 7.22 24.60 -4.95
N HIS A 213 7.35 25.20 -6.12
CA HIS A 213 8.60 25.22 -6.88
C HIS A 213 8.93 26.62 -7.37
N ASP A 214 7.92 27.38 -7.82
CA ASP A 214 8.05 28.75 -8.33
C ASP A 214 9.21 28.93 -9.32
N ASP A 215 9.22 28.09 -10.34
CA ASP A 215 10.26 28.02 -11.38
C ASP A 215 11.68 27.87 -10.78
N GLY A 216 11.80 27.07 -9.72
CA GLY A 216 13.05 26.77 -9.03
C GLY A 216 13.50 27.85 -8.05
N SER A 217 12.66 28.86 -7.76
CA SER A 217 12.98 29.90 -6.79
C SER A 217 12.57 29.55 -5.35
N PHE A 218 11.67 28.59 -5.16
CA PHE A 218 11.27 28.12 -3.83
C PHE A 218 12.20 27.01 -3.32
N TYR A 219 12.43 26.94 -2.01
CA TYR A 219 13.28 25.91 -1.40
C TYR A 219 12.69 24.51 -1.67
N PRO A 220 13.49 23.48 -2.03
CA PRO A 220 14.97 23.45 -2.12
C PRO A 220 15.53 23.73 -3.53
N GLN A 221 14.77 24.35 -4.44
CA GLN A 221 15.14 24.65 -5.84
C GLN A 221 15.27 23.41 -6.75
N SER A 222 14.90 22.23 -6.25
CA SER A 222 14.79 20.99 -7.04
C SER A 222 13.32 20.59 -7.22
N GLY A 223 13.06 19.51 -7.96
CA GLY A 223 11.70 19.00 -8.18
C GLY A 223 11.00 19.53 -9.43
N SER A 224 11.73 20.02 -10.44
CA SER A 224 11.09 20.41 -11.70
C SER A 224 10.39 19.22 -12.38
N VAL A 225 9.35 19.50 -13.18
CA VAL A 225 8.58 18.48 -13.92
C VAL A 225 9.44 17.59 -14.83
N THR A 226 10.60 18.08 -15.26
CA THR A 226 11.54 17.34 -16.12
C THR A 226 12.45 16.38 -15.35
N ASN A 227 12.58 16.55 -14.04
CA ASN A 227 13.37 15.67 -13.20
C ASN A 227 12.54 14.43 -12.85
N ASN A 228 12.62 13.38 -13.68
CA ASN A 228 11.74 12.23 -13.59
C ASN A 228 12.45 10.88 -13.34
N GLY A 229 13.62 10.92 -12.69
CA GLY A 229 14.46 9.76 -12.45
C GLY A 229 15.57 9.58 -13.49
N SER A 230 16.41 8.57 -13.29
CA SER A 230 17.56 8.23 -14.13
C SER A 230 17.64 6.72 -14.33
N GLY A 231 18.42 6.27 -15.32
CA GLY A 231 18.60 4.83 -15.55
C GLY A 231 17.28 4.07 -15.69
N GLU A 232 17.14 2.96 -14.97
CA GLU A 232 15.89 2.18 -14.92
C GLU A 232 14.76 2.91 -14.17
N GLY A 233 15.08 3.80 -13.23
CA GLY A 233 14.13 4.61 -12.47
C GLY A 233 13.49 5.77 -13.24
N LYS A 234 13.85 5.98 -14.52
CA LYS A 234 13.23 7.01 -15.37
C LYS A 234 11.73 6.75 -15.54
N GLY A 235 10.91 7.77 -15.26
CA GLY A 235 9.45 7.69 -15.27
C GLY A 235 8.83 7.31 -13.91
N PHE A 236 9.64 7.02 -12.89
CA PHE A 236 9.18 6.64 -11.55
C PHE A 236 9.33 7.74 -10.50
N LYS A 237 9.80 8.93 -10.89
CA LYS A 237 9.80 10.14 -10.05
C LYS A 237 8.86 11.15 -10.69
N ILE A 238 7.73 11.40 -10.04
CA ILE A 238 6.65 12.24 -10.56
C ILE A 238 6.62 13.51 -9.73
N ASN A 239 7.16 14.58 -10.30
CA ASN A 239 7.11 15.89 -9.69
C ASN A 239 5.94 16.69 -10.25
N ILE A 240 5.11 17.21 -9.34
CA ILE A 240 3.99 18.10 -9.61
C ILE A 240 4.31 19.45 -8.95
N PRO A 241 5.11 20.29 -9.62
CA PRO A 241 5.50 21.60 -9.09
C PRO A 241 4.34 22.59 -9.18
N TRP A 242 4.08 23.29 -8.09
CA TRP A 242 3.25 24.49 -8.07
C TRP A 242 4.12 25.70 -8.39
N ASP A 243 3.89 26.29 -9.55
CA ASP A 243 4.52 27.53 -9.97
C ASP A 243 3.48 28.65 -9.93
N ILE A 244 3.61 29.59 -8.99
CA ILE A 244 2.63 30.69 -8.82
C ILE A 244 2.66 31.73 -9.96
N GLY A 245 3.66 31.66 -10.84
CA GLY A 245 3.93 32.69 -11.84
C GLY A 245 4.27 34.06 -11.20
N TYR A 246 4.69 35.04 -12.01
CA TYR A 246 5.10 36.37 -11.51
C TYR A 246 3.95 37.25 -10.99
N SER A 247 2.73 36.72 -10.88
CA SER A 247 1.59 37.50 -10.38
C SER A 247 1.64 37.54 -8.86
N GLN A 248 1.97 38.70 -8.31
CA GLN A 248 2.08 38.94 -6.86
C GLN A 248 0.76 38.68 -6.08
N ASN A 249 -0.34 38.42 -6.79
CA ASN A 249 -1.66 38.11 -6.24
C ASN A 249 -2.18 36.71 -6.62
N ALA A 250 -1.38 35.88 -7.32
CA ALA A 250 -1.78 34.50 -7.60
C ALA A 250 -1.73 33.70 -6.30
N LEU A 251 -2.87 33.11 -5.95
CA LEU A 251 -2.94 32.14 -4.87
C LEU A 251 -2.11 30.91 -5.29
N THR A 252 -1.24 30.46 -4.41
CA THR A 252 -0.65 29.12 -4.40
C THR A 252 -1.74 28.03 -4.41
N ALA A 253 -1.35 26.77 -4.65
CA ALA A 253 -2.28 25.65 -4.71
C ALA A 253 -3.11 25.47 -3.42
N GLY A 254 -4.41 25.21 -3.58
CA GLY A 254 -5.35 24.87 -2.53
C GLY A 254 -5.96 23.48 -2.71
N THR A 255 -7.04 23.19 -1.98
CA THR A 255 -7.68 21.87 -1.97
C THR A 255 -8.07 21.38 -3.38
N ASP A 256 -8.64 22.24 -4.21
CA ASP A 256 -9.09 21.86 -5.55
C ASP A 256 -7.93 21.51 -6.48
N GLU A 257 -6.82 22.26 -6.42
CA GLU A 257 -5.62 21.98 -7.20
C GLU A 257 -4.97 20.65 -6.80
N TYR A 258 -4.86 20.37 -5.50
CA TYR A 258 -4.33 19.10 -5.00
C TYR A 258 -5.20 17.91 -5.43
N ILE A 259 -6.53 18.03 -5.32
CA ILE A 259 -7.46 16.99 -5.77
C ILE A 259 -7.32 16.80 -7.29
N TYR A 260 -7.34 17.88 -8.06
CA TYR A 260 -7.24 17.82 -9.52
C TYR A 260 -5.94 17.15 -9.96
N ALA A 261 -4.79 17.58 -9.44
CA ALA A 261 -3.50 17.00 -9.77
C ALA A 261 -3.41 15.53 -9.33
N PHE A 262 -3.99 15.19 -8.17
CA PHE A 262 -4.08 13.79 -7.75
C PHE A 262 -4.86 12.97 -8.76
N GLU A 263 -6.06 13.41 -9.13
CA GLU A 263 -6.95 12.64 -10.01
C GLU A 263 -6.46 12.54 -11.45
N ARG A 264 -5.84 13.61 -11.96
CA ARG A 264 -5.44 13.71 -13.37
C ARG A 264 -4.03 13.25 -13.65
N ILE A 265 -3.13 13.34 -12.67
CA ILE A 265 -1.70 13.03 -12.85
C ILE A 265 -1.31 11.85 -11.98
N ALA A 266 -1.38 12.00 -10.66
CA ALA A 266 -0.83 10.99 -9.74
C ALA A 266 -1.57 9.65 -9.81
N PHE A 267 -2.90 9.69 -9.78
CA PHE A 267 -3.73 8.50 -9.68
C PHE A 267 -3.59 7.55 -10.89
N PRO A 268 -3.66 8.01 -12.16
CA PRO A 268 -3.42 7.14 -13.31
C PRO A 268 -2.07 6.42 -13.25
N ILE A 269 -1.01 7.13 -12.81
CA ILE A 269 0.35 6.59 -12.70
C ILE A 269 0.42 5.57 -11.56
N ILE A 270 -0.13 5.89 -10.39
CA ILE A 270 -0.21 4.97 -9.24
C ILE A 270 -1.00 3.71 -9.62
N GLN A 271 -2.08 3.88 -10.36
CA GLN A 271 -2.90 2.78 -10.87
C GLN A 271 -2.12 1.89 -11.85
N GLU A 272 -1.28 2.45 -12.70
CA GLU A 272 -0.41 1.64 -13.57
C GLU A 272 0.69 0.94 -12.75
N PHE A 273 1.31 1.65 -11.82
CA PHE A 273 2.40 1.15 -10.98
C PHE A 273 1.98 0.00 -10.08
N GLN A 274 0.77 0.01 -9.52
CA GLN A 274 0.25 -0.99 -8.58
C GLN A 274 1.15 -1.21 -7.35
N PRO A 275 1.23 -0.25 -6.42
CA PRO A 275 2.07 -0.41 -5.23
C PRO A 275 1.57 -1.55 -4.33
N GLU A 276 2.52 -2.26 -3.72
CA GLU A 276 2.28 -3.28 -2.70
C GLU A 276 2.25 -2.68 -1.29
N PHE A 277 2.95 -1.55 -1.09
CA PHE A 277 2.94 -0.78 0.13
C PHE A 277 2.94 0.73 -0.18
N ILE A 278 2.27 1.51 0.65
CA ILE A 278 2.16 2.97 0.49
C ILE A 278 2.76 3.63 1.74
N LEU A 279 3.73 4.51 1.51
CA LEU A 279 4.28 5.42 2.50
C LEU A 279 3.85 6.85 2.11
N ILE A 280 3.50 7.66 3.10
CA ILE A 280 3.16 9.07 2.89
C ILE A 280 4.16 9.91 3.67
N SER A 281 4.93 10.76 2.98
CA SER A 281 5.68 11.85 3.62
C SER A 281 4.68 12.96 3.93
N ALA A 282 4.17 12.94 5.16
CA ALA A 282 3.02 13.76 5.55
C ALA A 282 3.44 15.11 6.17
N GLY A 283 4.03 15.99 5.36
CA GLY A 283 4.18 17.41 5.71
C GLY A 283 2.82 18.11 5.78
N PHE A 284 2.66 19.06 6.69
CA PHE A 284 1.41 19.83 6.83
C PHE A 284 1.61 21.33 6.60
N ASP A 285 2.75 21.70 6.02
CA ASP A 285 3.11 23.07 5.64
C ASP A 285 2.53 23.52 4.30
N SER A 286 1.87 22.61 3.56
CA SER A 286 0.94 22.96 2.49
C SER A 286 -0.38 23.56 3.02
N ALA A 287 -0.61 23.53 4.34
CA ALA A 287 -1.87 23.93 4.94
C ALA A 287 -2.10 25.45 4.88
N GLU A 288 -3.36 25.86 4.80
CA GLU A 288 -3.73 27.26 4.96
C GLU A 288 -3.23 27.81 6.31
N GLY A 289 -2.51 28.94 6.25
CA GLY A 289 -1.94 29.62 7.42
C GLY A 289 -0.53 29.18 7.80
N ASP A 290 0.07 28.22 7.08
CA ASP A 290 1.49 27.90 7.28
C ASP A 290 2.39 29.08 6.84
N PRO A 291 3.38 29.48 7.67
CA PRO A 291 4.21 30.65 7.40
C PRO A 291 5.28 30.40 6.31
N LEU A 292 5.58 29.16 5.95
CA LEU A 292 6.60 28.79 4.98
C LEU A 292 6.00 28.46 3.61
N GLY A 293 5.03 27.55 3.58
CA GLY A 293 4.48 27.04 2.32
C GLY A 293 3.63 28.07 1.59
N GLN A 294 2.86 28.87 2.35
CA GLN A 294 1.91 29.85 1.85
C GLN A 294 0.84 29.25 0.92
N CYS A 295 0.61 27.93 0.97
CA CYS A 295 -0.46 27.20 0.29
C CYS A 295 -1.81 27.33 1.02
N LYS A 296 -2.87 26.82 0.38
CA LYS A 296 -4.25 26.90 0.89
C LYS A 296 -4.92 25.53 0.98
N LEU A 297 -4.15 24.48 1.26
CA LEU A 297 -4.73 23.15 1.45
C LEU A 297 -5.46 23.10 2.80
N THR A 298 -6.75 22.78 2.78
CA THR A 298 -7.53 22.67 4.01
C THR A 298 -7.35 21.29 4.66
N TYR A 299 -7.73 21.14 5.93
CA TYR A 299 -7.68 19.83 6.59
C TYR A 299 -8.60 18.79 5.91
N GLU A 300 -9.73 19.21 5.35
CA GLU A 300 -10.57 18.36 4.49
C GLU A 300 -9.84 17.97 3.21
N GLY A 301 -9.07 18.88 2.62
CA GLY A 301 -8.26 18.58 1.44
C GLY A 301 -7.26 17.46 1.70
N TYR A 302 -6.51 17.52 2.80
CA TYR A 302 -5.63 16.41 3.22
C TYR A 302 -6.42 15.10 3.39
N ALA A 303 -7.59 15.15 4.03
CA ALA A 303 -8.42 13.97 4.23
C ALA A 303 -8.88 13.36 2.89
N VAL A 304 -9.31 14.18 1.94
CA VAL A 304 -9.75 13.74 0.61
C VAL A 304 -8.59 13.16 -0.20
N VAL A 305 -7.44 13.84 -0.25
CA VAL A 305 -6.24 13.34 -0.95
C VAL A 305 -5.82 11.99 -0.38
N LYS A 306 -5.72 11.89 0.95
CA LYS A 306 -5.40 10.63 1.65
C LYS A 306 -6.41 9.53 1.33
N GLN A 307 -7.70 9.85 1.36
CA GLN A 307 -8.75 8.88 1.09
C GLN A 307 -8.72 8.40 -0.35
N ASN A 308 -8.41 9.30 -1.30
CA ASN A 308 -8.22 8.96 -2.70
C ASN A 308 -7.01 8.04 -2.92
N ILE A 309 -5.86 8.32 -2.27
CA ILE A 309 -4.69 7.43 -2.27
C ILE A 309 -5.10 6.03 -1.81
N LEU A 310 -5.77 5.91 -0.66
CA LEU A 310 -6.13 4.60 -0.12
C LEU A 310 -7.19 3.87 -0.94
N THR A 311 -8.31 4.53 -1.23
CA THR A 311 -9.49 3.91 -1.84
C THR A 311 -9.18 3.47 -3.26
N LYS A 312 -8.58 4.36 -4.05
CA LYS A 312 -8.33 4.07 -5.46
C LYS A 312 -7.19 3.06 -5.64
N SER A 313 -6.20 3.05 -4.74
CA SER A 313 -5.18 1.97 -4.69
C SER A 313 -5.76 0.63 -4.20
N GLN A 314 -6.78 0.61 -3.33
CA GLN A 314 -7.42 -0.63 -2.86
C GLN A 314 -8.41 -1.20 -3.88
N LEU A 315 -9.15 -0.35 -4.60
CA LEU A 315 -10.04 -0.77 -5.70
C LEU A 315 -9.26 -1.58 -6.75
N GLN A 316 -8.01 -1.22 -6.99
CA GLN A 316 -7.10 -1.98 -7.84
C GLN A 316 -6.84 -3.41 -7.34
N LEU A 317 -6.59 -3.63 -6.05
CA LEU A 317 -6.40 -4.98 -5.50
C LEU A 317 -7.65 -5.84 -5.69
N LYS A 318 -8.84 -5.25 -5.52
CA LYS A 318 -10.12 -5.93 -5.76
C LYS A 318 -10.33 -6.26 -7.25
N ILE A 319 -10.11 -5.31 -8.16
CA ILE A 319 -10.24 -5.52 -9.61
C ILE A 319 -9.23 -6.56 -10.10
N LYS A 320 -8.00 -6.56 -9.58
CA LYS A 320 -6.98 -7.57 -9.89
C LYS A 320 -7.39 -8.96 -9.42
N ASN A 321 -7.91 -9.08 -8.20
CA ASN A 321 -8.44 -10.35 -7.71
C ASN A 321 -9.60 -10.86 -8.58
N ILE A 322 -10.49 -9.97 -9.01
CA ILE A 322 -11.57 -10.31 -9.95
C ILE A 322 -10.99 -10.72 -11.31
N ARG A 323 -10.04 -9.96 -11.89
CA ARG A 323 -9.39 -10.31 -13.16
C ARG A 323 -8.60 -11.61 -13.08
N LEU A 324 -7.91 -11.88 -11.97
CA LEU A 324 -7.22 -13.15 -11.72
C LEU A 324 -8.22 -14.30 -11.60
N GLN A 325 -9.34 -14.09 -10.89
CA GLN A 325 -10.43 -15.06 -10.84
C GLN A 325 -11.06 -15.28 -12.23
N MET A 326 -11.26 -14.22 -13.02
CA MET A 326 -11.75 -14.32 -14.40
C MET A 326 -10.74 -15.01 -15.32
N ASN A 327 -9.45 -14.72 -15.21
CA ASN A 327 -8.41 -15.39 -15.98
C ASN A 327 -8.27 -16.86 -15.58
N LEU A 328 -8.39 -17.18 -14.29
CA LEU A 328 -8.51 -18.56 -13.82
C LEU A 328 -9.76 -19.22 -14.40
N LEU A 329 -10.91 -18.54 -14.43
CA LEU A 329 -12.14 -19.04 -15.06
C LEU A 329 -11.95 -19.24 -16.58
N ILE A 330 -11.24 -18.36 -17.29
CA ILE A 330 -10.91 -18.50 -18.71
C ILE A 330 -9.94 -19.67 -18.92
N ILE A 331 -8.95 -19.87 -18.06
CA ILE A 331 -8.05 -21.03 -18.10
C ILE A 331 -8.82 -22.33 -17.79
N PHE A 332 -9.75 -22.30 -16.84
CA PHE A 332 -10.65 -23.41 -16.55
C PHE A 332 -11.59 -23.69 -17.74
N ASP A 333 -12.13 -22.66 -18.39
CA ASP A 333 -12.98 -22.76 -19.57
C ASP A 333 -12.20 -23.25 -20.80
N GLN A 334 -10.95 -22.83 -20.98
CA GLN A 334 -10.05 -23.36 -22.01
C GLN A 334 -9.68 -24.82 -21.75
N LYS A 335 -9.48 -25.22 -20.48
CA LYS A 335 -9.29 -26.63 -20.11
C LYS A 335 -10.56 -27.46 -20.27
N ILE A 336 -11.74 -26.88 -20.04
CA ILE A 336 -13.05 -27.49 -20.34
C ILE A 336 -13.29 -27.56 -21.86
N ASN A 337 -12.78 -26.61 -22.64
CA ASN A 337 -12.80 -26.69 -24.11
C ASN A 337 -11.86 -27.78 -24.67
N GLY A 338 -10.82 -28.16 -23.92
CA GLY A 338 -10.10 -29.42 -24.14
C GLY A 338 -11.00 -30.65 -23.97
N TYR A 339 -11.97 -30.61 -23.06
CA TYR A 339 -12.99 -31.65 -22.89
C TYR A 339 -13.96 -31.71 -24.10
N ASN A 340 -14.27 -30.56 -24.72
CA ASN A 340 -15.07 -30.49 -25.95
C ASN A 340 -14.31 -30.98 -27.20
N GLN A 341 -12.98 -30.81 -27.27
CA GLN A 341 -12.15 -31.42 -28.33
C GLN A 341 -12.09 -32.95 -28.18
N TRP A 342 -12.03 -33.49 -26.95
CA TRP A 342 -12.13 -34.92 -26.71
C TRP A 342 -13.52 -35.48 -27.07
N GLN A 343 -14.61 -34.74 -26.85
CA GLN A 343 -15.95 -35.11 -27.32
C GLN A 343 -16.04 -35.15 -28.86
N LYS A 344 -15.39 -34.21 -29.58
CA LYS A 344 -15.29 -34.22 -31.05
C LYS A 344 -14.39 -35.34 -31.60
N TYR A 345 -13.34 -35.72 -30.89
CA TYR A 345 -12.49 -36.87 -31.23
C TYR A 345 -13.20 -38.21 -30.96
N ILE A 346 -13.95 -38.31 -29.86
CA ILE A 346 -14.77 -39.50 -29.54
C ILE A 346 -15.95 -39.64 -30.51
N SER A 347 -16.54 -38.54 -30.99
CA SER A 347 -17.59 -38.58 -32.01
C SER A 347 -17.05 -38.88 -33.42
N SER A 348 -15.82 -38.48 -33.76
CA SER A 348 -15.18 -38.83 -35.04
C SER A 348 -14.76 -40.30 -35.13
N ILE A 349 -14.49 -40.95 -33.99
CA ILE A 349 -14.26 -42.39 -33.90
C ILE A 349 -15.58 -43.18 -34.02
N ARG A 350 -16.70 -42.65 -33.50
CA ARG A 350 -18.03 -43.28 -33.61
C ARG A 350 -18.57 -43.35 -35.05
N GLY A 351 -18.07 -42.54 -35.97
CA GLY A 351 -18.48 -42.54 -37.39
C GLY A 351 -17.74 -43.52 -38.30
N ARG A 352 -16.76 -44.29 -37.80
CA ARG A 352 -15.91 -45.18 -38.63
C ARG A 352 -16.12 -46.68 -38.40
N ILE A 353 -17.27 -47.08 -37.88
CA ILE A 353 -17.67 -48.51 -37.84
C ILE A 353 -18.97 -48.65 -38.62
N GLN A 354 -18.85 -48.80 -39.95
CA GLN A 354 -19.95 -49.14 -40.82
C GLN A 354 -20.09 -50.67 -40.92
N LEU A 355 -21.34 -51.11 -40.82
CA LEU A 355 -21.87 -52.47 -40.87
C LEU A 355 -21.39 -53.34 -42.05
N ARG A 356 -21.25 -54.66 -41.79
CA ARG A 356 -21.53 -55.83 -42.67
C ARG A 356 -21.21 -57.08 -41.84
N LYS A 357 -22.02 -58.14 -41.68
CA LYS A 357 -23.10 -58.77 -42.45
C LYS A 357 -23.95 -59.67 -41.51
N TYR A 358 -25.24 -59.81 -41.84
CA TYR A 358 -26.12 -61.01 -41.75
C TYR A 358 -26.14 -61.90 -40.49
N GLN A 359 -27.32 -62.00 -39.84
CA GLN A 359 -28.30 -63.10 -39.93
C GLN A 359 -29.08 -63.29 -38.61
N LEU A 360 -30.42 -63.22 -38.72
CA LEU A 360 -31.47 -64.01 -38.06
C LEU A 360 -31.30 -64.42 -36.57
N GLY A 361 -32.31 -64.07 -35.76
CA GLY A 361 -32.83 -65.03 -34.77
C GLY A 361 -33.17 -64.51 -33.36
N CYS A 362 -34.48 -64.39 -33.13
CA CYS A 362 -35.19 -64.76 -31.89
C CYS A 362 -35.29 -63.79 -30.69
N ARG A 363 -36.51 -63.78 -30.17
CA ARG A 363 -37.12 -63.03 -29.05
C ARG A 363 -36.74 -63.64 -27.69
N VAL A 364 -36.59 -62.83 -26.63
CA VAL A 364 -37.13 -63.11 -25.28
C VAL A 364 -37.36 -61.80 -24.50
N CYS A 365 -38.63 -61.59 -24.10
CA CYS A 365 -39.21 -60.97 -22.89
C CYS A 365 -38.33 -60.02 -22.03
N SER A 366 -38.70 -58.77 -21.76
CA SER A 366 -39.85 -58.28 -20.96
C SER A 366 -39.83 -58.67 -19.48
N GLN A 367 -39.90 -57.63 -18.63
CA GLN A 367 -40.46 -57.56 -17.26
C GLN A 367 -39.51 -57.47 -16.04
N ASN A 368 -40.03 -56.71 -15.06
CA ASN A 368 -39.71 -56.61 -13.63
C ASN A 368 -38.56 -55.71 -13.15
N THR A 369 -38.62 -55.01 -12.01
CA THR A 369 -39.66 -54.32 -11.18
C THR A 369 -38.88 -53.60 -10.05
N ASN A 370 -39.36 -52.42 -9.65
CA ASN A 370 -39.32 -51.76 -8.33
C ASN A 370 -38.34 -52.15 -7.19
N ARG A 371 -37.80 -51.06 -6.57
CA ARG A 371 -37.44 -50.83 -5.14
C ARG A 371 -36.32 -51.69 -4.48
N ARG A 372 -35.25 -51.03 -4.00
CA ARG A 372 -34.94 -50.75 -2.57
C ARG A 372 -33.50 -50.22 -2.39
N SER A 373 -33.38 -49.37 -1.38
CA SER A 373 -32.16 -48.90 -0.72
C SER A 373 -31.19 -50.04 -0.40
N PHE A 374 -29.89 -49.83 -0.62
CA PHE A 374 -28.85 -50.73 -0.12
C PHE A 374 -27.64 -49.97 0.42
N SER A 375 -27.24 -50.39 1.62
CA SER A 375 -26.17 -49.86 2.46
C SER A 375 -24.78 -50.16 1.89
N PHE A 376 -23.90 -49.18 2.02
CA PHE A 376 -22.46 -49.30 1.78
C PHE A 376 -21.86 -50.29 2.79
N GLY A 377 -21.31 -51.42 2.34
CA GLY A 377 -20.51 -52.25 3.24
C GLY A 377 -20.27 -53.72 2.88
N LYS A 378 -20.99 -54.33 1.92
CA LYS A 378 -20.82 -55.77 1.63
C LYS A 378 -20.79 -56.15 0.14
N GLY A 379 -20.31 -55.26 -0.74
CA GLY A 379 -20.21 -55.50 -2.19
C GLY A 379 -18.83 -55.89 -2.73
N ILE A 380 -17.78 -55.92 -1.89
CA ILE A 380 -16.39 -56.03 -2.38
C ILE A 380 -15.86 -57.47 -2.41
N LYS A 381 -16.50 -58.43 -1.72
CA LYS A 381 -16.03 -59.84 -1.67
C LYS A 381 -16.74 -60.82 -2.62
N LYS A 382 -17.60 -60.36 -3.52
CA LYS A 382 -18.30 -61.25 -4.50
C LYS A 382 -18.03 -60.95 -5.98
N MET A 383 -17.08 -60.06 -6.29
CA MET A 383 -16.72 -59.68 -7.67
C MET A 383 -15.29 -60.08 -8.09
N GLN A 384 -14.74 -61.14 -7.48
CA GLN A 384 -13.49 -61.76 -7.94
C GLN A 384 -13.69 -63.07 -8.73
N HIS A 385 -14.93 -63.57 -8.85
CA HIS A 385 -15.23 -64.77 -9.65
C HIS A 385 -15.70 -64.49 -11.09
N LEU A 386 -15.67 -63.23 -11.56
CA LEU A 386 -16.09 -62.87 -12.93
C LEU A 386 -15.00 -62.15 -13.76
N GLY A 387 -13.72 -62.21 -13.35
CA GLY A 387 -12.60 -61.85 -14.24
C GLY A 387 -12.53 -60.39 -14.71
N ILE A 388 -13.06 -59.42 -13.94
CA ILE A 388 -13.01 -57.99 -14.31
C ILE A 388 -11.71 -57.36 -13.78
N LYS A 389 -10.83 -56.92 -14.70
CA LYS A 389 -9.59 -56.19 -14.37
C LYS A 389 -9.89 -54.84 -13.70
N GLY A 390 -9.07 -54.49 -12.69
CA GLY A 390 -9.26 -53.37 -11.74
C GLY A 390 -9.21 -51.94 -12.26
N SER A 391 -9.52 -51.67 -13.54
CA SER A 391 -9.47 -50.31 -14.11
C SER A 391 -10.81 -49.55 -14.06
N HIS A 392 -11.84 -50.06 -13.36
CA HIS A 392 -13.16 -49.42 -13.27
C HIS A 392 -13.59 -48.98 -11.86
N LEU A 393 -12.85 -49.33 -10.81
CA LEU A 393 -13.13 -48.81 -9.45
C LEU A 393 -12.68 -47.34 -9.25
N ALA A 394 -11.77 -46.81 -10.09
CA ALA A 394 -11.30 -45.42 -9.99
C ALA A 394 -12.34 -44.37 -10.46
N LYS A 395 -13.46 -44.79 -11.05
CA LYS A 395 -14.51 -43.86 -11.54
C LYS A 395 -15.61 -43.55 -10.52
N TYR A 396 -15.82 -44.39 -9.51
CA TYR A 396 -16.88 -44.14 -8.52
C TYR A 396 -16.52 -43.07 -7.48
N CYS A 397 -15.23 -42.83 -7.23
CA CYS A 397 -14.78 -41.78 -6.31
C CYS A 397 -14.87 -40.35 -6.90
N ARG A 398 -15.12 -40.19 -8.21
CA ARG A 398 -15.20 -38.86 -8.85
C ARG A 398 -16.58 -38.21 -8.80
N ILE A 399 -17.63 -38.94 -8.41
CA ILE A 399 -19.02 -38.46 -8.49
C ILE A 399 -19.41 -37.60 -7.27
N GLN A 400 -18.72 -37.72 -6.12
CA GLN A 400 -18.93 -36.83 -4.97
C GLN A 400 -18.25 -35.46 -5.10
N CYS A 401 -17.26 -35.28 -5.99
CA CYS A 401 -16.66 -33.97 -6.23
C CYS A 401 -17.54 -33.02 -7.07
N SER A 402 -18.48 -33.56 -7.84
CA SER A 402 -19.36 -32.78 -8.72
C SER A 402 -20.41 -31.94 -7.97
N GLN A 403 -20.85 -32.37 -6.78
CA GLN A 403 -21.84 -31.62 -6.00
C GLN A 403 -21.20 -30.44 -5.22
N VAL A 404 -19.94 -30.58 -4.79
CA VAL A 404 -19.18 -29.48 -4.16
C VAL A 404 -18.87 -28.36 -5.17
N MET A 405 -18.62 -28.73 -6.43
CA MET A 405 -18.34 -27.77 -7.52
C MET A 405 -19.56 -26.89 -7.87
N LEU A 406 -20.77 -27.45 -7.84
CA LEU A 406 -22.00 -26.72 -8.14
C LEU A 406 -22.38 -25.72 -7.03
N ILE A 407 -22.11 -26.06 -5.77
CA ILE A 407 -22.28 -25.14 -4.63
C ILE A 407 -21.26 -23.99 -4.72
N GLY A 408 -20.02 -24.28 -5.14
CA GLY A 408 -19.00 -23.25 -5.39
C GLY A 408 -19.39 -22.28 -6.51
N ILE A 409 -19.93 -22.79 -7.63
CA ILE A 409 -20.41 -21.96 -8.74
C ILE A 409 -21.58 -21.09 -8.31
N TRP A 410 -22.53 -21.62 -7.52
CA TRP A 410 -23.65 -20.85 -7.01
C TRP A 410 -23.21 -19.72 -6.06
N LEU A 411 -22.30 -19.98 -5.11
CA LEU A 411 -21.74 -18.96 -4.21
C LEU A 411 -20.96 -17.85 -4.95
N ILE A 412 -20.28 -18.21 -6.05
CA ILE A 412 -19.57 -17.25 -6.89
C ILE A 412 -20.56 -16.36 -7.66
N LEU A 413 -21.61 -16.95 -8.23
CA LEU A 413 -22.65 -16.20 -8.95
C LEU A 413 -23.45 -15.26 -8.03
N GLU A 414 -23.70 -15.67 -6.79
CA GLU A 414 -24.39 -14.83 -5.79
C GLU A 414 -23.52 -13.64 -5.36
N ASN A 415 -22.19 -13.83 -5.24
CA ASN A 415 -21.24 -12.74 -4.97
C ASN A 415 -21.09 -11.79 -6.16
N VAL A 416 -21.05 -12.29 -7.39
CA VAL A 416 -21.06 -11.46 -8.61
C VAL A 416 -22.34 -10.63 -8.69
N ARG A 417 -23.50 -11.21 -8.36
CA ARG A 417 -24.78 -10.48 -8.29
C ARG A 417 -24.82 -9.39 -7.23
N ARG A 418 -24.18 -9.60 -6.07
CA ARG A 418 -24.07 -8.58 -5.02
C ARG A 418 -23.16 -7.42 -5.41
N VAL A 419 -22.06 -7.71 -6.10
CA VAL A 419 -21.14 -6.67 -6.62
C VAL A 419 -21.82 -5.83 -7.71
N TRP A 420 -22.64 -6.45 -8.57
CA TRP A 420 -23.35 -5.75 -9.64
C TRP A 420 -24.54 -4.89 -9.18
N LYS A 421 -24.99 -5.03 -7.92
CA LYS A 421 -25.99 -4.14 -7.31
C LYS A 421 -25.38 -2.95 -6.57
N LEU A 422 -24.06 -2.90 -6.43
CA LEU A 422 -23.29 -1.86 -5.74
C LEU A 422 -22.53 -0.92 -6.71
N VAL A 423 -22.60 -1.21 -8.02
CA VAL A 423 -22.24 -0.32 -9.13
C VAL A 423 -23.54 0.23 -9.69
#